data_AF-A0A4U7CL95-F1
#
_entry.id   AF-A0A4U7CL95-F1
#
_cell.length_a   1.000
_cell.length_b   1.000
_cell.length_c   1.000
_cell.angle_alpha   90.00
_cell.angle_beta   90.00
_cell.angle_gamma   90.00
#
_symmetry.space_group_name_H-M   'P 1'
#
loop_
_entity.id
_entity.type
_entity.pdbx_description
1 polymer ?
#
loop_
_entity_poly.entity_id
_entity_poly.type
_entity_poly.pdbx_seq_one_letter_code
_entity_poly.pdbx_strand_id
1 'polypeptide(L)'
;MSRLRKLHQNKHRKLKRRRLLEIFAAAGVASTTATAVTPEDIQSADSDEVPVSLDLDGDHKWNVPLDWYERLLDAREVLEKNKQLSIERDGVISIEMNPGDLGGENPYLAVDIDEDKEVNINSRDLQGQNRDVRIVFNKIANPEMTKEGDSPGSDVNSDPCGDLTTTGDIPGGLEVVFGNARGTLTSRVSGPNFNEGWLTNTHVASSTSGDCGSDLIGAEAEHGGEKIGEVVAVDHDHDFVVIEPTEGRSPESKVVLPSDHDTEYDIQGTMSKDGFDTFSAEDWDVKKIGTTTCESSGTPHARGKPVTVKANDNCKSIGELYWDQVTWGSAINDIRPGDSGSLTFGSYPDSSNYLGMCINISVTGTNRVHGTPGWIVDNSEDYQWSS
;
A
#
# COMPACT_ATOMS: atom_id res chain seq x y z
N MET A 1 15.39 -44.36 8.99
CA MET A 1 14.01 -43.95 8.61
C MET A 1 13.33 -45.05 7.81
N SER A 2 12.06 -45.38 8.12
CA SER A 2 11.29 -46.44 7.44
C SER A 2 10.87 -46.04 6.02
N ARG A 3 10.94 -46.99 5.08
CA ARG A 3 10.55 -46.85 3.65
C ARG A 3 9.10 -46.37 3.48
N LEU A 4 8.22 -46.72 4.42
CA LEU A 4 6.81 -46.29 4.46
C LEU A 4 6.65 -44.79 4.79
N ARG A 5 7.50 -44.23 5.67
CA ARG A 5 7.48 -42.77 5.96
C ARG A 5 7.89 -41.95 4.75
N LYS A 6 8.92 -42.39 4.01
CA LYS A 6 9.33 -41.75 2.75
C LYS A 6 8.23 -41.79 1.68
N LEU A 7 7.52 -42.92 1.56
CA LEU A 7 6.38 -43.05 0.62
C LEU A 7 5.20 -42.14 0.99
N HIS A 8 4.91 -42.03 2.29
CA HIS A 8 3.82 -41.17 2.78
C HIS A 8 4.15 -39.69 2.57
N GLN A 9 5.37 -39.26 2.90
CA GLN A 9 5.86 -37.90 2.64
C GLN A 9 5.87 -37.56 1.14
N ASN A 10 6.32 -38.49 0.29
CA ASN A 10 6.31 -38.28 -1.17
C ASN A 10 4.89 -38.19 -1.76
N LYS A 11 3.93 -38.96 -1.23
CA LYS A 11 2.52 -38.87 -1.68
C LYS A 11 1.90 -37.55 -1.24
N HIS A 12 2.18 -37.11 0.00
CA HIS A 12 1.71 -35.84 0.52
C HIS A 12 2.30 -34.65 -0.25
N ARG A 13 3.59 -34.69 -0.59
CA ARG A 13 4.28 -33.71 -1.44
C ARG A 13 3.66 -33.63 -2.85
N LYS A 14 3.38 -34.76 -3.49
CA LYS A 14 2.73 -34.78 -4.82
C LYS A 14 1.30 -34.22 -4.80
N LEU A 15 0.55 -34.47 -3.73
CA LEU A 15 -0.80 -33.93 -3.56
C LEU A 15 -0.77 -32.41 -3.37
N LYS A 16 0.15 -31.90 -2.54
CA LYS A 16 0.37 -30.47 -2.34
C LYS A 16 0.75 -29.76 -3.66
N ARG A 17 1.66 -30.32 -4.45
CA ARG A 17 2.06 -29.74 -5.76
C ARG A 17 0.94 -29.75 -6.80
N ARG A 18 0.09 -30.77 -6.78
CA ARG A 18 -1.10 -30.81 -7.64
C ARG A 18 -2.12 -29.76 -7.24
N ARG A 19 -2.37 -29.60 -5.94
CA ARG A 19 -3.25 -28.54 -5.41
C ARG A 19 -2.71 -27.15 -5.75
N LEU A 20 -1.39 -26.96 -5.69
CA LEU A 20 -0.73 -25.72 -6.11
C LEU A 20 -0.94 -25.41 -7.60
N LEU A 21 -0.72 -26.39 -8.48
CA LEU A 21 -1.02 -26.23 -9.91
C LEU A 21 -2.52 -25.98 -10.15
N GLU A 22 -3.41 -26.55 -9.34
CA GLU A 22 -4.85 -26.27 -9.38
C GLU A 22 -5.18 -24.85 -8.87
N ILE A 23 -4.48 -24.35 -7.84
CA ILE A 23 -4.58 -22.97 -7.34
C ILE A 23 -4.11 -21.97 -8.40
N PHE A 24 -2.94 -22.18 -9.02
CA PHE A 24 -2.44 -21.32 -10.10
C PHE A 24 -3.31 -21.40 -11.36
N ALA A 25 -3.82 -22.59 -11.71
CA ALA A 25 -4.75 -22.73 -12.83
C ALA A 25 -6.11 -22.08 -12.56
N ALA A 26 -6.56 -22.02 -11.30
CA ALA A 26 -7.79 -21.32 -10.92
C ALA A 26 -7.57 -19.80 -10.80
N ALA A 27 -6.44 -19.36 -10.26
CA ALA A 27 -6.06 -17.95 -10.15
C ALA A 27 -5.75 -17.33 -11.53
N GLY A 28 -5.28 -18.12 -12.51
CA GLY A 28 -5.17 -17.71 -13.92
C GLY A 28 -6.52 -17.42 -14.60
N VAL A 29 -7.66 -17.69 -13.93
CA VAL A 29 -9.02 -17.39 -14.42
C VAL A 29 -9.68 -16.27 -13.60
N ALA A 30 -9.10 -15.86 -12.47
CA ALA A 30 -9.65 -14.82 -11.60
C ALA A 30 -8.55 -13.95 -10.96
N SER A 31 -8.36 -12.74 -11.49
CA SER A 31 -7.69 -11.57 -10.90
C SER A 31 -6.19 -11.63 -10.54
N THR A 32 -5.39 -10.93 -11.35
CA THR A 32 -4.22 -10.07 -11.02
C THR A 32 -3.05 -10.59 -10.16
N THR A 33 -3.02 -11.85 -9.74
CA THR A 33 -1.91 -12.40 -8.92
C THR A 33 -1.16 -13.59 -9.53
N ALA A 34 -1.74 -14.26 -10.53
CA ALA A 34 -1.18 -15.51 -11.06
C ALA A 34 -0.60 -15.43 -12.49
N THR A 35 -0.56 -14.25 -13.11
CA THR A 35 -0.06 -14.10 -14.48
C THR A 35 1.47 -14.16 -14.60
N ALA A 36 2.18 -13.87 -13.51
CA ALA A 36 3.64 -13.73 -13.47
C ALA A 36 4.44 -15.02 -13.18
N VAL A 37 3.86 -15.96 -12.44
CA VAL A 37 4.56 -17.20 -12.02
C VAL A 37 4.39 -18.27 -13.09
N THR A 38 5.49 -18.74 -13.66
CA THR A 38 5.49 -19.71 -14.76
C THR A 38 5.54 -21.16 -14.24
N PRO A 39 5.13 -22.14 -15.07
CA PRO A 39 5.31 -23.56 -14.75
C PRO A 39 6.79 -23.97 -14.54
N GLU A 40 7.74 -23.22 -15.10
CA GLU A 40 9.17 -23.47 -14.92
C GLU A 40 9.63 -23.02 -13.53
N ASP A 41 9.17 -21.87 -13.05
CA ASP A 41 9.44 -21.38 -11.70
C ASP A 41 8.97 -22.39 -10.65
N ILE A 42 7.75 -22.92 -10.82
CA ILE A 42 7.17 -23.95 -9.94
C ILE A 42 7.99 -25.25 -10.01
N GLN A 43 8.61 -25.55 -11.15
CA GLN A 43 9.45 -26.73 -11.33
C GLN A 43 10.79 -26.60 -10.62
N SER A 44 11.38 -25.40 -10.62
CA SER A 44 12.64 -25.08 -9.94
C SER A 44 12.53 -24.94 -8.44
N ALA A 45 11.36 -24.53 -7.92
CA ALA A 45 11.16 -24.40 -6.48
C ALA A 45 11.23 -25.75 -5.75
N ASP A 46 11.69 -25.71 -4.50
CA ASP A 46 11.68 -26.87 -3.64
C ASP A 46 10.26 -27.36 -3.37
N SER A 47 10.11 -28.64 -3.07
CA SER A 47 8.79 -29.29 -3.03
C SER A 47 7.88 -28.88 -1.86
N ASP A 48 8.38 -28.03 -0.97
CA ASP A 48 7.70 -27.42 0.18
C ASP A 48 7.70 -25.89 0.09
N GLU A 49 8.11 -25.35 -1.05
CA GLU A 49 8.10 -23.92 -1.36
C GLU A 49 7.22 -23.65 -2.58
N VAL A 50 6.88 -22.37 -2.74
CA VAL A 50 6.20 -21.82 -3.91
C VAL A 50 6.88 -20.51 -4.31
N PRO A 51 7.16 -20.30 -5.60
CA PRO A 51 7.61 -18.99 -6.08
C PRO A 51 6.41 -18.03 -6.10
N VAL A 52 6.63 -16.83 -5.56
CA VAL A 52 5.70 -15.71 -5.60
C VAL A 52 6.35 -14.52 -6.30
N SER A 53 5.54 -13.66 -6.92
CA SER A 53 6.03 -12.46 -7.59
C SER A 53 6.14 -11.31 -6.60
N LEU A 54 7.31 -10.67 -6.51
CA LEU A 54 7.50 -9.50 -5.65
C LEU A 54 6.98 -8.21 -6.31
N ASP A 55 7.04 -8.13 -7.63
CA ASP A 55 6.48 -7.03 -8.43
C ASP A 55 5.28 -7.47 -9.28
N LEU A 56 4.59 -6.50 -9.89
CA LEU A 56 3.41 -6.76 -10.73
C LEU A 56 3.74 -7.33 -12.11
N ASP A 57 4.93 -7.07 -12.65
CA ASP A 57 5.36 -7.52 -13.98
C ASP A 57 5.82 -8.98 -14.01
N GLY A 58 6.22 -9.52 -12.86
CA GLY A 58 6.68 -10.89 -12.72
C GLY A 58 8.17 -11.10 -12.84
N ASP A 59 8.95 -10.03 -12.86
CA ASP A 59 10.39 -10.09 -13.13
C ASP A 59 11.18 -10.53 -11.90
N HIS A 60 10.69 -10.22 -10.69
CA HIS A 60 11.32 -10.58 -9.43
C HIS A 60 10.48 -11.61 -8.69
N LYS A 61 11.09 -12.76 -8.39
CA LYS A 61 10.43 -13.89 -7.74
C LYS A 61 11.15 -14.28 -6.46
N TRP A 62 10.38 -14.69 -5.47
CA TRP A 62 10.88 -15.20 -4.20
C TRP A 62 10.21 -16.52 -3.85
N ASN A 63 10.94 -17.46 -3.27
CA ASN A 63 10.36 -18.71 -2.79
C ASN A 63 9.91 -18.54 -1.34
N VAL A 64 8.66 -18.91 -1.07
CA VAL A 64 8.09 -18.90 0.28
C VAL A 64 7.60 -20.30 0.67
N PRO A 65 7.50 -20.63 1.97
CA PRO A 65 6.91 -21.88 2.41
C PRO A 65 5.49 -22.07 1.89
N LEU A 66 5.23 -23.23 1.28
CA LEU A 66 3.94 -23.55 0.68
C LEU A 66 2.79 -23.52 1.69
N ASP A 67 3.02 -24.01 2.90
CA ASP A 67 1.99 -24.04 3.94
C ASP A 67 1.63 -22.64 4.48
N TRP A 68 2.60 -21.73 4.52
CA TRP A 68 2.34 -20.32 4.78
C TRP A 68 1.49 -19.71 3.67
N TYR A 69 1.87 -19.92 2.40
CA TYR A 69 1.15 -19.33 1.26
C TYR A 69 -0.29 -19.87 1.12
N GLU A 70 -0.52 -21.17 1.35
CA GLU A 70 -1.88 -21.73 1.38
C GLU A 70 -2.77 -21.01 2.43
N ARG A 71 -2.23 -20.76 3.63
CA ARG A 71 -2.97 -20.05 4.70
C ARG A 71 -3.15 -18.58 4.40
N LEU A 72 -2.17 -17.96 3.73
CA LEU A 72 -2.26 -16.58 3.28
C LEU A 72 -3.45 -16.42 2.34
N LEU A 73 -3.54 -17.27 1.31
CA LEU A 73 -4.66 -17.26 0.35
C LEU A 73 -6.02 -17.43 1.04
N ASP A 74 -6.13 -18.37 1.99
CA ASP A 74 -7.35 -18.56 2.78
C ASP A 74 -7.72 -17.29 3.57
N ALA A 75 -6.73 -16.62 4.18
CA ALA A 75 -6.93 -15.37 4.91
C ALA A 75 -7.33 -14.22 3.98
N ARG A 76 -6.74 -14.13 2.77
CA ARG A 76 -7.15 -13.16 1.75
C ARG A 76 -8.61 -13.34 1.36
N GLU A 77 -9.04 -14.58 1.13
CA GLU A 77 -10.42 -14.88 0.76
C GLU A 77 -11.40 -14.51 1.89
N VAL A 78 -11.03 -14.75 3.15
CA VAL A 78 -11.84 -14.34 4.30
C VAL A 78 -11.91 -12.82 4.40
N LEU A 79 -10.81 -12.09 4.17
CA LEU A 79 -10.80 -10.63 4.18
C LEU A 79 -11.74 -10.07 3.10
N GLU A 80 -11.59 -10.50 1.84
CA GLU A 80 -12.39 -9.97 0.72
C GLU A 80 -13.90 -10.18 0.92
N LYS A 81 -14.30 -11.33 1.50
CA LYS A 81 -15.71 -11.61 1.81
C LYS A 81 -16.29 -10.73 2.91
N ASN A 82 -15.44 -10.18 3.77
CA ASN A 82 -15.84 -9.43 4.96
C ASN A 82 -15.33 -7.98 4.94
N LYS A 83 -14.79 -7.47 3.83
CA LYS A 83 -14.16 -6.14 3.80
C LYS A 83 -15.12 -4.98 4.09
N GLN A 84 -16.41 -5.20 3.90
CA GLN A 84 -17.48 -4.24 4.18
C GLN A 84 -18.01 -4.33 5.62
N LEU A 85 -17.41 -5.17 6.47
CA LEU A 85 -17.89 -5.45 7.83
C LEU A 85 -18.02 -4.18 8.68
N SER A 86 -17.10 -3.21 8.54
CA SER A 86 -17.15 -1.93 9.26
C SER A 86 -18.34 -1.06 8.88
N ILE A 87 -18.86 -1.18 7.65
CA ILE A 87 -20.11 -0.51 7.24
C ILE A 87 -21.33 -1.31 7.71
N GLU A 88 -21.28 -2.62 7.57
CA GLU A 88 -22.42 -3.51 7.82
C GLU A 88 -22.74 -3.66 9.30
N ARG A 89 -21.77 -3.41 10.19
CA ARG A 89 -21.86 -3.68 11.63
C ARG A 89 -21.40 -2.49 12.45
N ASP A 90 -22.37 -1.80 13.04
CA ASP A 90 -22.10 -0.75 14.02
C ASP A 90 -21.18 -1.26 15.14
N GLY A 91 -20.14 -0.48 15.44
CA GLY A 91 -19.10 -0.81 16.41
C GLY A 91 -17.92 -1.62 15.88
N VAL A 92 -17.94 -2.09 14.63
CA VAL A 92 -16.73 -2.57 13.97
C VAL A 92 -16.02 -1.39 13.31
N ILE A 93 -14.78 -1.15 13.72
CA ILE A 93 -13.95 -0.04 13.20
C ILE A 93 -13.23 -0.49 11.93
N SER A 94 -12.58 -1.66 11.97
CA SER A 94 -11.85 -2.16 10.83
C SER A 94 -11.72 -3.68 10.84
N ILE A 95 -11.42 -4.23 9.67
CA ILE A 95 -10.94 -5.60 9.50
C ILE A 95 -9.71 -5.54 8.60
N GLU A 96 -8.60 -6.12 9.04
CA GLU A 96 -7.35 -6.12 8.29
C GLU A 96 -6.69 -7.50 8.35
N MET A 97 -5.89 -7.82 7.33
CA MET A 97 -5.13 -9.06 7.27
C MET A 97 -3.66 -8.78 7.59
N ASN A 98 -3.13 -9.54 8.54
CA ASN A 98 -1.70 -9.60 8.84
C ASN A 98 -1.10 -10.87 8.21
N PRO A 99 0.00 -10.77 7.44
CA PRO A 99 0.66 -11.93 6.81
C PRO A 99 1.32 -12.92 7.78
N GLY A 100 1.58 -12.53 9.03
CA GLY A 100 2.39 -13.32 9.97
C GLY A 100 3.85 -13.41 9.52
N ASP A 101 4.59 -14.41 9.99
CA ASP A 101 6.02 -14.58 9.71
C ASP A 101 6.30 -15.88 8.93
N LEU A 102 7.35 -15.90 8.12
CA LEU A 102 7.81 -17.14 7.49
C LEU A 102 8.34 -18.14 8.54
N GLY A 103 7.63 -19.24 8.73
CA GLY A 103 7.96 -20.26 9.73
C GLY A 103 7.60 -19.88 11.18
N GLY A 104 6.95 -18.73 11.38
CA GLY A 104 6.53 -18.22 12.68
C GLY A 104 5.00 -18.19 12.83
N GLU A 105 4.44 -17.01 13.09
CA GLU A 105 2.99 -16.84 13.19
C GLU A 105 2.31 -17.01 11.83
N ASN A 106 1.20 -17.76 11.79
CA ASN A 106 0.42 -17.91 10.56
C ASN A 106 -0.37 -16.63 10.25
N PRO A 107 -0.69 -16.37 8.96
CA PRO A 107 -1.59 -15.29 8.57
C PRO A 107 -2.90 -15.28 9.36
N TYR A 108 -3.37 -14.09 9.74
CA TYR A 108 -4.59 -13.91 10.52
C TYR A 108 -5.32 -12.62 10.16
N LEU A 109 -6.59 -12.52 10.56
CA LEU A 109 -7.35 -11.28 10.49
C LEU A 109 -7.47 -10.63 11.86
N ALA A 110 -7.22 -9.33 11.94
CA ALA A 110 -7.53 -8.49 13.08
C ALA A 110 -8.86 -7.76 12.80
N VAL A 111 -9.76 -7.78 13.78
CA VAL A 111 -11.02 -7.03 13.76
C VAL A 111 -10.99 -6.06 14.93
N ASP A 112 -10.88 -4.78 14.61
CA ASP A 112 -10.90 -3.72 15.61
C ASP A 112 -12.36 -3.35 15.92
N ILE A 113 -12.72 -3.41 17.19
CA ILE A 113 -14.05 -3.14 17.72
C ILE A 113 -13.95 -1.93 18.65
N ASP A 114 -14.91 -1.02 18.52
CA ASP A 114 -15.09 0.10 19.44
C ASP A 114 -15.31 -0.41 20.87
N GLU A 115 -14.43 -0.02 21.79
CA GLU A 115 -14.46 -0.51 23.17
C GLU A 115 -15.78 -0.17 23.90
N ASP A 116 -16.45 0.91 23.49
CA ASP A 116 -17.69 1.42 24.07
C ASP A 116 -18.95 0.75 23.49
N LYS A 117 -18.80 -0.08 22.44
CA LYS A 117 -19.93 -0.75 21.77
C LYS A 117 -19.92 -2.26 22.02
N GLU A 118 -21.11 -2.82 22.20
CA GLU A 118 -21.31 -4.26 22.19
C GLU A 118 -21.58 -4.73 20.76
N VAL A 119 -20.66 -5.52 20.22
CA VAL A 119 -20.76 -6.08 18.87
C VAL A 119 -20.92 -7.59 18.95
N ASN A 120 -22.03 -8.11 18.41
CA ASN A 120 -22.27 -9.55 18.34
C ASN A 120 -21.72 -10.13 17.04
N ILE A 121 -20.41 -10.40 17.03
CA ILE A 121 -19.68 -11.07 15.95
C ILE A 121 -18.84 -12.18 16.56
N ASN A 122 -18.72 -13.30 15.86
CA ASN A 122 -17.82 -14.39 16.24
C ASN A 122 -16.97 -14.82 15.05
N SER A 123 -15.82 -15.43 15.35
CA SER A 123 -14.86 -15.87 14.33
C SER A 123 -15.45 -16.88 13.36
N ARG A 124 -16.38 -17.74 13.81
CA ARG A 124 -16.97 -18.80 12.98
C ARG A 124 -17.86 -18.25 11.87
N ASP A 125 -18.51 -17.11 12.08
CA ASP A 125 -19.33 -16.49 11.05
C ASP A 125 -18.44 -15.86 9.97
N LEU A 126 -17.39 -15.15 10.38
CA LEU A 126 -16.45 -14.49 9.47
C LEU A 126 -15.62 -15.50 8.63
N GLN A 127 -15.14 -16.58 9.25
CA GLN A 127 -14.35 -17.63 8.59
C GLN A 127 -15.10 -18.32 7.44
N GLY A 128 -16.43 -18.46 7.55
CA GLY A 128 -17.23 -19.23 6.60
C GLY A 128 -16.73 -20.67 6.43
N GLN A 129 -16.20 -20.97 5.24
CA GLN A 129 -15.63 -22.29 4.89
C GLN A 129 -14.16 -22.45 5.32
N ASN A 130 -13.42 -21.35 5.51
CA ASN A 130 -11.99 -21.34 5.83
C ASN A 130 -11.77 -21.34 7.35
N ARG A 131 -12.08 -22.48 7.98
CA ARG A 131 -12.08 -22.65 9.45
C ARG A 131 -10.72 -22.51 10.12
N ASP A 132 -9.65 -22.63 9.35
CA ASP A 132 -8.27 -22.60 9.85
C ASP A 132 -7.69 -21.18 9.94
N VAL A 133 -8.38 -20.18 9.40
CA VAL A 133 -7.97 -18.78 9.46
C VAL A 133 -8.23 -18.24 10.87
N ARG A 134 -7.16 -17.75 11.53
CA ARG A 134 -7.27 -17.15 12.86
C ARG A 134 -7.90 -15.76 12.75
N ILE A 135 -8.83 -15.47 13.64
CA ILE A 135 -9.44 -14.14 13.78
C ILE A 135 -9.20 -13.64 15.19
N VAL A 136 -8.63 -12.45 15.30
CA VAL A 136 -8.30 -11.76 16.55
C VAL A 136 -9.22 -10.55 16.66
N PHE A 137 -9.93 -10.42 17.78
CA PHE A 137 -10.76 -9.26 18.07
C PHE A 137 -10.04 -8.33 19.04
N ASN A 138 -9.81 -7.09 18.63
CA ASN A 138 -9.20 -6.06 19.45
C ASN A 138 -10.29 -5.08 19.89
N LYS A 139 -10.32 -4.73 21.17
CA LYS A 139 -11.11 -3.58 21.64
C LYS A 139 -10.21 -2.36 21.66
N ILE A 140 -10.59 -1.32 20.93
CA ILE A 140 -9.84 -0.07 20.88
C ILE A 140 -10.78 1.10 21.17
N ALA A 141 -10.27 2.10 21.89
CA ALA A 141 -10.92 3.39 22.02
C ALA A 141 -11.14 3.96 20.62
N ASN A 142 -12.40 4.23 20.25
CA ASN A 142 -12.69 4.76 18.93
C ASN A 142 -12.04 6.15 18.76
N PRO A 143 -11.09 6.32 17.83
CA PRO A 143 -10.42 7.59 17.62
C PRO A 143 -11.35 8.67 17.01
N GLU A 144 -12.60 8.36 16.64
CA GLU A 144 -13.62 9.36 16.26
C GLU A 144 -13.96 10.36 17.38
N MET A 145 -13.46 10.17 18.60
CA MET A 145 -13.59 11.11 19.72
C MET A 145 -12.34 12.00 19.98
N THR A 146 -11.38 12.08 19.06
CA THR A 146 -10.54 13.31 19.02
C THR A 146 -11.38 14.42 18.41
N LYS A 147 -11.87 15.31 19.28
CA LYS A 147 -12.77 16.43 18.96
C LYS A 147 -12.28 17.20 17.74
N GLU A 148 -13.21 17.77 16.96
CA GLU A 148 -12.93 18.92 16.10
C GLU A 148 -12.05 19.92 16.88
N GLY A 149 -10.79 20.08 16.45
CA GLY A 149 -9.79 20.88 17.13
C GLY A 149 -8.52 20.14 17.56
N ASP A 150 -8.49 18.81 17.53
CA ASP A 150 -7.28 17.97 17.65
C ASP A 150 -6.78 17.47 16.28
N SER A 151 -7.03 18.25 15.21
CA SER A 151 -6.15 18.18 14.05
C SER A 151 -4.72 18.29 14.58
N PRO A 152 -3.77 17.41 14.23
CA PRO A 152 -2.36 17.77 14.38
C PRO A 152 -2.26 19.12 13.68
N GLY A 153 -2.04 20.18 14.46
CA GLY A 153 -2.42 21.52 14.05
C GLY A 153 -1.85 21.82 12.67
N SER A 154 -2.60 22.60 11.90
CA SER A 154 -2.08 23.39 10.78
C SER A 154 -0.89 24.29 11.15
N ASP A 155 -0.43 24.23 12.41
CA ASP A 155 0.66 24.97 13.03
C ASP A 155 1.87 24.09 13.38
N VAL A 156 2.09 22.94 12.73
CA VAL A 156 3.47 22.44 12.65
C VAL A 156 4.14 23.21 11.53
N ASN A 157 4.83 24.28 11.91
CA ASN A 157 5.89 24.89 11.12
C ASN A 157 7.03 23.87 11.02
N SER A 158 6.78 22.75 10.34
CA SER A 158 7.80 21.77 10.05
C SER A 158 8.56 22.29 8.86
N ASP A 159 9.72 22.90 9.15
CA ASP A 159 10.65 23.29 8.12
C ASP A 159 10.82 22.11 7.15
N PRO A 160 10.52 22.30 5.87
CA PRO A 160 10.68 21.23 4.91
C PRO A 160 12.13 20.76 4.91
N CYS A 161 12.32 19.50 4.57
CA CYS A 161 13.63 18.87 4.47
C CYS A 161 14.43 19.52 3.33
N GLY A 162 15.20 20.55 3.64
CA GLY A 162 16.17 21.15 2.72
C GLY A 162 15.57 21.81 1.46
N ASP A 163 16.31 21.75 0.36
CA ASP A 163 16.02 22.51 -0.85
C ASP A 163 14.91 21.84 -1.65
N LEU A 164 13.74 22.48 -1.64
CA LEU A 164 12.56 22.08 -2.39
C LEU A 164 12.54 22.68 -3.81
N THR A 165 13.69 23.10 -4.34
CA THR A 165 13.76 23.65 -5.69
C THR A 165 14.68 22.83 -6.58
N THR A 166 14.13 22.43 -7.73
CA THR A 166 14.88 21.68 -8.75
C THR A 166 14.64 22.32 -10.11
N THR A 167 15.68 22.41 -10.93
CA THR A 167 15.57 22.86 -12.33
C THR A 167 15.62 21.66 -13.27
N GLY A 168 14.69 21.58 -14.22
CA GLY A 168 14.61 20.47 -15.17
C GLY A 168 13.62 19.40 -14.73
N ASP A 169 13.98 18.14 -15.01
CA ASP A 169 13.21 16.96 -14.63
C ASP A 169 13.09 16.85 -13.10
N ILE A 170 11.97 16.31 -12.62
CA ILE A 170 11.57 16.35 -11.21
C ILE A 170 11.41 14.92 -10.69
N PRO A 171 12.28 14.47 -9.79
CA PRO A 171 12.14 13.18 -9.13
C PRO A 171 11.02 13.18 -8.08
N GLY A 172 10.66 11.99 -7.63
CA GLY A 172 9.83 11.82 -6.45
C GLY A 172 10.54 12.22 -5.16
N GLY A 173 9.77 12.37 -4.08
CA GLY A 173 10.25 12.81 -2.77
C GLY A 173 10.23 14.32 -2.58
N LEU A 174 10.06 15.08 -3.66
CA LEU A 174 10.00 16.55 -3.66
C LEU A 174 8.59 17.09 -3.40
N GLU A 175 8.51 18.37 -3.01
CA GLU A 175 7.24 19.05 -2.72
C GLU A 175 6.41 19.26 -3.98
N VAL A 176 5.11 19.06 -3.84
CA VAL A 176 4.08 19.59 -4.75
C VAL A 176 3.14 20.51 -4.00
N VAL A 177 2.74 21.59 -4.66
CA VAL A 177 1.86 22.61 -4.13
C VAL A 177 0.62 22.73 -5.02
N PHE A 178 -0.54 22.78 -4.38
CA PHE A 178 -1.82 23.16 -4.98
C PHE A 178 -2.35 24.35 -4.19
N GLY A 179 -2.31 25.55 -4.77
CA GLY A 179 -2.68 26.77 -4.06
C GLY A 179 -1.82 27.00 -2.80
N ASN A 180 -2.40 26.78 -1.61
CA ASN A 180 -1.71 26.83 -0.32
C ASN A 180 -1.54 25.47 0.38
N ALA A 181 -1.96 24.37 -0.24
CA ALA A 181 -1.76 23.01 0.27
C ALA A 181 -0.48 22.41 -0.30
N ARG A 182 0.19 21.58 0.51
CA ARG A 182 1.49 20.99 0.21
C ARG A 182 1.43 19.48 0.40
N GLY A 183 2.10 18.77 -0.49
CA GLY A 183 2.31 17.33 -0.41
C GLY A 183 3.67 16.96 -0.96
N THR A 184 3.84 15.67 -1.26
CA THR A 184 5.03 15.07 -1.83
C THR A 184 4.67 14.39 -3.15
N LEU A 185 5.55 14.46 -4.15
CA LEU A 185 5.45 13.72 -5.41
C LEU A 185 5.97 12.29 -5.25
N THR A 186 5.31 11.33 -5.88
CA THR A 186 5.88 10.00 -6.11
C THR A 186 6.95 10.02 -7.21
N SER A 187 7.62 8.90 -7.48
CA SER A 187 8.41 8.74 -8.71
C SER A 187 7.52 8.70 -9.95
N ARG A 188 8.14 8.72 -11.13
CA ARG A 188 7.47 8.57 -12.42
C ARG A 188 6.47 7.42 -12.43
N VAL A 189 5.28 7.74 -12.91
CA VAL A 189 4.25 6.77 -13.31
C VAL A 189 3.92 6.93 -14.78
N SER A 190 3.40 5.87 -15.39
CA SER A 190 2.84 5.88 -16.74
C SER A 190 1.50 5.16 -16.75
N GLY A 191 0.60 5.54 -17.66
CA GLY A 191 -0.70 4.91 -17.82
C GLY A 191 -1.15 4.84 -19.28
N PRO A 192 -2.31 4.22 -19.56
CA PRO A 192 -2.86 4.19 -20.91
C PRO A 192 -3.38 5.56 -21.37
N ASN A 193 -3.77 6.41 -20.43
CA ASN A 193 -4.45 7.68 -20.68
C ASN A 193 -3.53 8.92 -20.55
N PHE A 194 -2.29 8.74 -20.13
CA PHE A 194 -1.23 9.76 -20.11
C PHE A 194 0.14 9.08 -20.29
N ASN A 195 1.09 9.77 -20.92
CA ASN A 195 2.38 9.14 -21.22
C ASN A 195 3.24 8.94 -19.96
N GLU A 196 3.30 9.97 -19.13
CA GLU A 196 4.04 9.96 -17.87
C GLU A 196 3.46 11.00 -16.92
N GLY A 197 3.68 10.82 -15.62
CA GLY A 197 3.23 11.76 -14.62
C GLY A 197 3.81 11.47 -13.24
N TRP A 198 3.32 12.22 -12.27
CA TRP A 198 3.49 11.94 -10.85
C TRP A 198 2.15 11.59 -10.23
N LEU A 199 2.20 10.97 -9.06
CA LEU A 199 1.06 10.84 -8.17
C LEU A 199 1.28 11.69 -6.92
N THR A 200 0.17 12.11 -6.33
CA THR A 200 0.10 12.60 -4.95
C THR A 200 -1.30 12.31 -4.41
N ASN A 201 -1.63 12.75 -3.19
CA ASN A 201 -2.97 12.51 -2.63
C ASN A 201 -4.04 13.46 -3.17
N THR A 202 -5.28 12.97 -3.30
CA THR A 202 -6.44 13.80 -3.63
C THR A 202 -6.65 14.89 -2.60
N HIS A 203 -6.52 14.57 -1.32
CA HIS A 203 -6.74 15.56 -0.27
C HIS A 203 -5.78 16.75 -0.33
N VAL A 204 -4.58 16.57 -0.91
CA VAL A 204 -3.64 17.68 -1.12
C VAL A 204 -4.16 18.59 -2.23
N ALA A 205 -4.59 18.02 -3.36
CA ALA A 205 -5.08 18.78 -4.51
C ALA A 205 -6.41 19.50 -4.24
N SER A 206 -7.29 18.90 -3.44
CA SER A 206 -8.63 19.43 -3.17
C SER A 206 -8.69 20.44 -2.02
N SER A 207 -7.69 20.46 -1.14
CA SER A 207 -7.70 21.27 0.10
C SER A 207 -7.93 22.77 -0.11
N THR A 208 -7.66 23.30 -1.31
CA THR A 208 -7.60 24.75 -1.54
C THR A 208 -8.62 25.26 -2.55
N SER A 209 -9.18 24.36 -3.36
CA SER A 209 -10.13 24.71 -4.43
C SER A 209 -11.58 24.59 -3.98
N GLY A 210 -11.87 23.69 -3.04
CA GLY A 210 -13.26 23.27 -2.74
C GLY A 210 -13.83 22.32 -3.80
N ASP A 211 -13.03 21.97 -4.81
CA ASP A 211 -13.39 21.06 -5.89
C ASP A 211 -13.20 19.60 -5.44
N CYS A 212 -13.97 18.69 -6.03
CA CYS A 212 -13.82 17.26 -5.80
C CYS A 212 -14.02 16.44 -7.08
N GLY A 213 -13.37 15.28 -7.14
CA GLY A 213 -13.58 14.29 -8.18
C GLY A 213 -13.19 14.87 -9.53
N SER A 214 -14.10 14.84 -10.51
CA SER A 214 -13.83 15.40 -11.83
C SER A 214 -13.57 16.90 -11.84
N ASP A 215 -14.00 17.63 -10.81
CA ASP A 215 -13.81 19.08 -10.76
C ASP A 215 -12.34 19.45 -10.46
N LEU A 216 -11.53 18.50 -9.99
CA LEU A 216 -10.09 18.69 -9.79
C LEU A 216 -9.29 18.57 -11.09
N ILE A 217 -9.89 18.09 -12.19
CA ILE A 217 -9.19 17.94 -13.46
C ILE A 217 -8.78 19.32 -14.00
N GLY A 218 -7.50 19.48 -14.33
CA GLY A 218 -6.89 20.74 -14.74
C GLY A 218 -6.36 21.58 -13.57
N ALA A 219 -6.46 21.11 -12.33
CA ALA A 219 -5.85 21.80 -11.19
C ALA A 219 -4.33 21.87 -11.37
N GLU A 220 -3.78 23.08 -11.26
CA GLU A 220 -2.35 23.33 -11.48
C GLU A 220 -1.52 22.83 -10.29
N ALA A 221 -0.55 21.97 -10.58
CA ALA A 221 0.46 21.52 -9.64
C ALA A 221 1.72 22.40 -9.78
N GLU A 222 2.26 22.86 -8.66
CA GLU A 222 3.47 23.69 -8.61
C GLU A 222 4.59 23.03 -7.79
N HIS A 223 5.83 23.33 -8.15
CA HIS A 223 7.03 23.02 -7.37
C HIS A 223 7.99 24.21 -7.44
N GLY A 224 8.53 24.65 -6.30
CA GLY A 224 9.41 25.82 -6.26
C GLY A 224 8.77 27.12 -6.76
N GLY A 225 7.44 27.21 -6.77
CA GLY A 225 6.68 28.35 -7.30
C GLY A 225 6.54 28.37 -8.82
N GLU A 226 6.88 27.27 -9.51
CA GLU A 226 6.65 27.10 -10.94
C GLU A 226 5.66 25.98 -11.20
N LYS A 227 4.79 26.16 -12.20
CA LYS A 227 3.87 25.13 -12.65
C LYS A 227 4.63 23.95 -13.26
N ILE A 228 4.39 22.76 -12.72
CA ILE A 228 5.00 21.50 -13.18
C ILE A 228 4.04 20.61 -13.94
N GLY A 229 2.73 20.79 -13.78
CA GLY A 229 1.74 19.91 -14.35
C GLY A 229 0.31 20.30 -14.03
N GLU A 230 -0.62 19.48 -14.49
CA GLU A 230 -2.05 19.58 -14.20
C GLU A 230 -2.61 18.22 -13.82
N VAL A 231 -3.64 18.20 -12.97
CA VAL A 231 -4.33 16.97 -12.61
C VAL A 231 -5.12 16.43 -13.82
N VAL A 232 -4.90 15.16 -14.18
CA VAL A 232 -5.55 14.50 -15.33
C VAL A 232 -6.41 13.30 -14.95
N ALA A 233 -6.25 12.79 -13.73
CA ALA A 233 -7.09 11.73 -13.17
C ALA A 233 -7.15 11.82 -11.65
N VAL A 234 -8.24 11.30 -11.08
CA VAL A 234 -8.58 11.44 -9.66
C VAL A 234 -9.26 10.18 -9.19
N ASP A 235 -8.74 9.58 -8.13
CA ASP A 235 -9.39 8.51 -7.37
C ASP A 235 -9.53 8.96 -5.91
N HIS A 236 -10.69 9.53 -5.61
CA HIS A 236 -10.99 10.04 -4.26
C HIS A 236 -11.27 8.91 -3.26
N ASP A 237 -11.67 7.72 -3.70
CA ASP A 237 -11.94 6.58 -2.81
C ASP A 237 -10.64 5.97 -2.26
N HIS A 238 -9.57 6.10 -3.03
CA HIS A 238 -8.22 5.68 -2.67
C HIS A 238 -7.24 6.86 -2.50
N ASP A 239 -7.74 8.09 -2.38
CA ASP A 239 -6.96 9.29 -2.06
C ASP A 239 -5.72 9.51 -2.94
N PHE A 240 -5.85 9.45 -4.26
CA PHE A 240 -4.76 9.87 -5.13
C PHE A 240 -5.22 10.64 -6.37
N VAL A 241 -4.30 11.43 -6.91
CA VAL A 241 -4.45 12.13 -8.19
C VAL A 241 -3.23 11.88 -9.06
N VAL A 242 -3.43 11.98 -10.37
CA VAL A 242 -2.36 11.96 -11.36
C VAL A 242 -2.11 13.35 -11.86
N ILE A 243 -0.85 13.76 -11.88
CA ILE A 243 -0.38 15.01 -12.43
C ILE A 243 0.37 14.71 -13.73
N GLU A 244 -0.16 15.17 -14.87
CA GLU A 244 0.55 15.14 -16.15
C GLU A 244 1.49 16.35 -16.24
N PRO A 245 2.75 16.17 -16.65
CA PRO A 245 3.74 17.24 -16.67
C PRO A 245 3.47 18.29 -17.75
N THR A 246 3.87 19.53 -17.47
CA THR A 246 4.04 20.57 -18.48
C THR A 246 5.35 20.38 -19.27
N GLU A 247 5.44 20.97 -20.46
CA GLU A 247 6.63 20.87 -21.31
C GLU A 247 7.90 21.35 -20.57
N GLY A 248 8.92 20.49 -20.51
CA GLY A 248 10.23 20.80 -19.91
C GLY A 248 10.38 20.48 -18.43
N ARG A 249 9.37 19.82 -17.82
CA ARG A 249 9.39 19.34 -16.43
C ARG A 249 9.00 17.86 -16.41
N SER A 250 9.87 16.94 -16.80
CA SER A 250 9.49 15.51 -16.89
C SER A 250 9.64 14.80 -15.54
N PRO A 251 8.81 13.81 -15.20
CA PRO A 251 8.99 12.96 -14.04
C PRO A 251 10.19 12.02 -14.19
N GLU A 252 10.94 11.79 -13.12
CA GLU A 252 12.04 10.82 -13.09
C GLU A 252 11.65 9.52 -12.37
N SER A 253 12.19 8.38 -12.81
CA SER A 253 11.99 7.04 -12.22
C SER A 253 12.79 6.81 -10.93
N LYS A 254 12.93 7.86 -10.12
CA LYS A 254 13.64 7.82 -8.86
C LYS A 254 12.97 8.69 -7.80
N VAL A 255 13.34 8.43 -6.56
CA VAL A 255 13.00 9.27 -5.41
C VAL A 255 14.30 9.82 -4.82
N VAL A 256 14.35 11.11 -4.53
CA VAL A 256 15.53 11.78 -3.96
C VAL A 256 15.21 12.33 -2.58
N LEU A 257 16.20 12.31 -1.69
CA LEU A 257 16.10 12.95 -0.39
C LEU A 257 16.12 14.49 -0.56
N PRO A 258 15.07 15.24 -0.18
CA PRO A 258 15.00 16.68 -0.45
C PRO A 258 16.14 17.50 0.18
N SER A 259 16.69 17.03 1.31
CA SER A 259 17.84 17.67 1.96
C SER A 259 19.20 17.32 1.37
N ASP A 260 19.27 16.29 0.54
CA ASP A 260 20.48 15.75 -0.06
C ASP A 260 20.16 15.03 -1.36
N HIS A 261 20.17 15.77 -2.47
CA HIS A 261 19.80 15.24 -3.79
C HIS A 261 20.81 14.21 -4.34
N ASP A 262 21.96 14.01 -3.67
CA ASP A 262 22.91 12.93 -3.99
C ASP A 262 22.42 11.56 -3.47
N THR A 263 21.48 11.55 -2.51
CA THR A 263 20.84 10.33 -2.03
C THR A 263 19.60 10.03 -2.88
N GLU A 264 19.76 9.11 -3.83
CA GLU A 264 18.73 8.72 -4.79
C GLU A 264 18.38 7.22 -4.73
N TYR A 265 17.12 6.91 -5.04
CA TYR A 265 16.55 5.57 -5.04
C TYR A 265 15.81 5.30 -6.34
N ASP A 266 16.34 4.41 -7.18
CA ASP A 266 15.71 4.02 -8.45
C ASP A 266 14.48 3.14 -8.22
N ILE A 267 13.32 3.63 -8.64
CA ILE A 267 12.05 2.91 -8.55
C ILE A 267 11.79 2.24 -9.89
N GLN A 268 11.79 0.91 -9.91
CA GLN A 268 11.75 0.13 -11.15
C GLN A 268 10.48 -0.71 -11.30
N GLY A 269 9.48 -0.48 -10.47
CA GLY A 269 8.24 -1.22 -10.56
C GLY A 269 7.34 -1.02 -9.36
N THR A 270 6.18 -1.66 -9.44
CA THR A 270 5.19 -1.69 -8.38
C THR A 270 5.29 -3.00 -7.61
N MET A 271 5.36 -2.92 -6.28
CA MET A 271 5.29 -4.07 -5.40
C MET A 271 3.92 -4.75 -5.53
N SER A 272 3.91 -6.06 -5.71
CA SER A 272 2.67 -6.83 -5.81
C SER A 272 2.04 -7.08 -4.44
N LYS A 273 0.81 -7.60 -4.40
CA LYS A 273 0.18 -8.11 -3.16
C LYS A 273 1.02 -9.21 -2.51
N ASP A 274 1.59 -10.10 -3.31
CA ASP A 274 2.48 -11.16 -2.84
C ASP A 274 3.81 -10.60 -2.35
N GLY A 275 4.33 -9.57 -3.02
CA GLY A 275 5.52 -8.83 -2.60
C GLY A 275 5.32 -8.19 -1.23
N PHE A 276 4.24 -7.45 -1.02
CA PHE A 276 3.93 -6.84 0.28
C PHE A 276 3.84 -7.88 1.40
N ASP A 277 3.07 -8.96 1.16
CA ASP A 277 2.89 -10.01 2.17
C ASP A 277 4.22 -10.74 2.47
N THR A 278 5.11 -10.86 1.47
CA THR A 278 6.45 -11.43 1.64
C THR A 278 7.39 -10.49 2.40
N PHE A 279 7.43 -9.20 2.05
CA PHE A 279 8.23 -8.20 2.77
C PHE A 279 7.83 -8.12 4.24
N SER A 280 6.52 -8.18 4.53
CA SER A 280 6.01 -8.23 5.89
C SER A 280 6.49 -9.49 6.63
N ALA A 281 6.34 -10.67 6.01
CA ALA A 281 6.64 -11.94 6.65
C ALA A 281 8.13 -12.28 6.78
N GLU A 282 8.97 -11.65 5.95
CA GLU A 282 10.43 -11.72 6.02
C GLU A 282 11.04 -10.60 6.89
N ASP A 283 10.23 -9.68 7.41
CA ASP A 283 10.67 -8.50 8.17
C ASP A 283 11.65 -7.63 7.36
N TRP A 284 11.39 -7.47 6.06
CA TRP A 284 12.19 -6.58 5.21
C TRP A 284 11.75 -5.13 5.35
N ASP A 285 12.74 -4.26 5.54
CA ASP A 285 12.51 -2.82 5.67
C ASP A 285 12.02 -2.22 4.35
N VAL A 286 11.05 -1.32 4.47
CA VAL A 286 10.68 -0.33 3.47
C VAL A 286 11.15 1.05 3.92
N LYS A 287 11.38 1.92 2.95
CA LYS A 287 11.76 3.31 3.14
C LYS A 287 10.67 4.22 2.62
N LYS A 288 10.62 5.43 3.17
CA LYS A 288 9.79 6.52 2.68
C LYS A 288 10.63 7.79 2.61
N ILE A 289 10.52 8.51 1.50
CA ILE A 289 11.00 9.88 1.40
C ILE A 289 9.83 10.85 1.30
N GLY A 290 9.79 11.84 2.18
CA GLY A 290 8.77 12.88 2.19
C GLY A 290 9.35 14.23 2.60
N THR A 291 8.62 15.29 2.30
CA THR A 291 9.08 16.67 2.47
C THR A 291 9.23 17.09 3.92
N THR A 292 8.61 16.39 4.88
CA THR A 292 8.60 16.79 6.29
C THR A 292 9.38 15.85 7.20
N THR A 293 9.24 14.54 7.02
CA THR A 293 10.03 13.55 7.79
C THR A 293 11.36 13.21 7.15
N CYS A 294 11.61 13.70 5.93
CA CYS A 294 12.77 13.35 5.13
C CYS A 294 12.73 11.84 4.83
N GLU A 295 13.78 11.11 5.21
CA GLU A 295 13.82 9.65 5.16
C GLU A 295 13.34 9.02 6.47
N SER A 296 12.41 8.07 6.34
CA SER A 296 12.05 7.14 7.41
C SER A 296 12.04 5.70 6.88
N SER A 297 12.10 4.74 7.81
CA SER A 297 12.13 3.32 7.48
C SER A 297 11.34 2.51 8.50
N GLY A 298 10.76 1.40 8.07
CA GLY A 298 10.08 0.46 8.95
C GLY A 298 9.59 -0.73 8.16
N THR A 299 8.75 -1.57 8.77
CA THR A 299 8.32 -2.83 8.16
C THR A 299 6.84 -2.79 7.76
N PRO A 300 6.47 -3.40 6.61
CA PRO A 300 5.07 -3.63 6.25
C PRO A 300 4.36 -4.48 7.30
N HIS A 301 3.10 -4.17 7.59
CA HIS A 301 2.39 -4.78 8.72
C HIS A 301 1.09 -5.48 8.32
N ALA A 302 0.18 -4.78 7.66
CA ALA A 302 -1.15 -5.32 7.35
C ALA A 302 -1.75 -4.63 6.13
N ARG A 303 -2.74 -5.29 5.51
CA ARG A 303 -3.47 -4.76 4.37
C ARG A 303 -4.98 -4.94 4.51
N GLY A 304 -5.73 -4.11 3.78
CA GLY A 304 -7.20 -4.11 3.78
C GLY A 304 -7.81 -3.21 4.84
N LYS A 305 -7.01 -2.37 5.53
CA LYS A 305 -7.51 -1.51 6.59
C LYS A 305 -8.30 -0.36 5.98
N PRO A 306 -9.60 -0.18 6.28
CA PRO A 306 -10.25 1.10 6.05
C PRO A 306 -9.63 2.17 6.94
N VAL A 307 -9.44 3.36 6.38
CA VAL A 307 -8.83 4.50 7.08
C VAL A 307 -9.84 5.63 7.15
N THR A 308 -10.16 6.06 8.37
CA THR A 308 -11.08 7.17 8.60
C THR A 308 -10.44 8.51 8.23
N VAL A 309 -11.17 9.27 7.42
CA VAL A 309 -10.88 10.65 7.06
C VAL A 309 -11.02 11.53 8.31
N LYS A 310 -9.91 12.15 8.74
CA LYS A 310 -9.87 12.99 9.96
C LYS A 310 -9.87 14.49 9.70
N ALA A 311 -9.68 14.88 8.45
CA ALA A 311 -9.81 16.26 8.00
C ALA A 311 -10.74 16.26 6.80
N ASN A 312 -11.66 17.21 6.75
CA ASN A 312 -12.45 17.42 5.54
C ASN A 312 -11.48 17.83 4.43
N ASP A 313 -11.41 17.02 3.39
CA ASP A 313 -10.59 17.28 2.21
C ASP A 313 -11.43 17.71 1.01
N ASN A 314 -12.67 18.17 1.24
CA ASN A 314 -13.69 18.53 0.25
C ASN A 314 -14.25 17.36 -0.56
N CYS A 315 -13.54 16.24 -0.65
CA CYS A 315 -14.01 15.03 -1.33
C CYS A 315 -14.67 14.01 -0.42
N LYS A 316 -14.20 13.92 0.81
CA LYS A 316 -14.74 13.08 1.85
C LYS A 316 -14.92 13.90 3.12
N SER A 317 -16.09 13.74 3.71
CA SER A 317 -16.42 14.27 5.02
C SER A 317 -15.65 13.53 6.10
N ILE A 318 -15.39 14.22 7.22
CA ILE A 318 -14.83 13.60 8.42
C ILE A 318 -15.71 12.40 8.82
N GLY A 319 -15.09 11.24 9.03
CA GLY A 319 -15.78 9.98 9.35
C GLY A 319 -16.00 9.06 8.14
N GLU A 320 -15.81 9.53 6.91
CA GLU A 320 -15.79 8.66 5.73
C GLU A 320 -14.48 7.86 5.64
N LEU A 321 -14.44 6.85 4.78
CA LEU A 321 -13.34 5.88 4.71
C LEU A 321 -12.59 5.93 3.37
N TYR A 322 -11.27 5.84 3.45
CA TYR A 322 -10.42 5.33 2.38
C TYR A 322 -10.31 3.82 2.49
N TRP A 323 -10.50 3.12 1.38
CA TRP A 323 -10.60 1.67 1.37
C TRP A 323 -9.29 0.98 1.03
N ASP A 324 -9.18 -0.28 1.46
CA ASP A 324 -8.12 -1.22 1.06
C ASP A 324 -6.67 -0.69 1.26
N GLN A 325 -6.46 0.10 2.31
CA GLN A 325 -5.17 0.68 2.63
C GLN A 325 -4.21 -0.36 3.21
N VAL A 326 -2.91 -0.11 3.06
CA VAL A 326 -1.84 -0.85 3.74
C VAL A 326 -1.31 -0.08 4.94
N THR A 327 -0.70 -0.81 5.88
CA THR A 327 -0.02 -0.23 7.03
C THR A 327 1.44 -0.66 7.12
N TRP A 328 2.29 0.24 7.62
CA TRP A 328 3.71 -0.01 7.86
C TRP A 328 4.27 0.93 8.95
N GLY A 329 5.47 0.63 9.42
CA GLY A 329 6.25 1.53 10.29
C GLY A 329 5.48 1.98 11.55
N SER A 330 5.73 3.20 12.00
CA SER A 330 5.05 3.86 13.12
C SER A 330 4.65 5.29 12.75
N ALA A 331 3.37 5.62 12.90
CA ALA A 331 2.87 6.95 12.57
C ALA A 331 3.56 8.08 13.35
N ILE A 332 4.06 7.79 14.55
CA ILE A 332 4.65 8.81 15.43
C ILE A 332 5.98 9.34 14.88
N ASN A 333 6.75 8.47 14.25
CA ASN A 333 8.11 8.78 13.79
C ASN A 333 8.21 8.88 12.27
N ASP A 334 7.36 8.14 11.55
CA ASP A 334 7.61 7.83 10.14
C ASP A 334 6.72 8.62 9.18
N ILE A 335 5.74 9.39 9.68
CA ILE A 335 4.93 10.30 8.86
C ILE A 335 4.52 11.57 9.60
N ARG A 336 4.47 12.70 8.90
CA ARG A 336 4.00 14.00 9.40
C ARG A 336 3.20 14.75 8.34
N PRO A 337 2.38 15.75 8.74
CA PRO A 337 1.76 16.66 7.79
C PRO A 337 2.79 17.21 6.76
N GLY A 338 2.42 17.18 5.48
CA GLY A 338 3.32 17.50 4.35
C GLY A 338 3.88 16.26 3.64
N ASP A 339 4.01 15.12 4.33
CA ASP A 339 4.42 13.85 3.70
C ASP A 339 3.30 13.17 2.89
N SER A 340 2.10 13.73 2.86
CA SER A 340 1.01 13.23 2.01
C SER A 340 1.47 13.13 0.55
N GLY A 341 1.28 11.98 -0.07
CA GLY A 341 1.71 11.70 -1.43
C GLY A 341 3.11 11.08 -1.52
N SER A 342 3.84 11.02 -0.41
CA SER A 342 5.16 10.37 -0.39
C SER A 342 5.06 8.90 -0.77
N LEU A 343 6.03 8.43 -1.54
CA LEU A 343 6.16 7.03 -1.90
C LEU A 343 6.88 6.27 -0.78
N THR A 344 6.26 5.19 -0.32
CA THR A 344 6.98 4.12 0.40
C THR A 344 7.43 3.08 -0.59
N PHE A 345 8.66 2.61 -0.47
CA PHE A 345 9.28 1.67 -1.41
C PHE A 345 10.24 0.71 -0.68
N GLY A 346 10.50 -0.45 -1.28
CA GLY A 346 11.35 -1.47 -0.69
C GLY A 346 12.23 -2.15 -1.72
N SER A 347 13.42 -2.58 -1.31
CA SER A 347 14.32 -3.42 -2.09
C SER A 347 14.36 -4.81 -1.47
N TYR A 348 14.22 -5.83 -2.30
CA TYR A 348 14.43 -7.20 -1.84
C TYR A 348 15.95 -7.46 -1.66
N PRO A 349 16.35 -8.50 -0.88
CA PRO A 349 17.76 -8.76 -0.60
C PRO A 349 18.61 -8.85 -1.86
N ASP A 350 19.81 -8.26 -1.80
CA ASP A 350 20.81 -8.22 -2.88
C ASP A 350 20.39 -7.45 -4.16
N SER A 351 19.27 -6.72 -4.11
CA SER A 351 18.84 -5.81 -5.17
C SER A 351 19.35 -4.38 -4.95
N SER A 352 19.76 -3.70 -6.03
CA SER A 352 19.90 -2.24 -6.06
C SER A 352 18.59 -1.54 -6.49
N ASN A 353 17.60 -2.30 -6.92
CA ASN A 353 16.35 -1.81 -7.49
C ASN A 353 15.25 -1.81 -6.42
N TYR A 354 14.43 -0.76 -6.41
CA TYR A 354 13.34 -0.59 -5.46
C TYR A 354 11.98 -0.74 -6.14
N LEU A 355 11.01 -1.28 -5.39
CA LEU A 355 9.62 -1.42 -5.79
C LEU A 355 8.77 -0.43 -4.99
N GLY A 356 7.97 0.37 -5.67
CA GLY A 356 6.98 1.25 -5.05
C GLY A 356 5.89 0.43 -4.35
N MET A 357 5.66 0.69 -3.06
CA MET A 357 4.71 -0.05 -2.23
C MET A 357 3.38 0.69 -2.10
N CYS A 358 3.39 1.94 -1.62
CA CYS A 358 2.17 2.71 -1.40
C CYS A 358 2.41 4.22 -1.40
N ILE A 359 1.32 4.97 -1.62
CA ILE A 359 1.25 6.43 -1.51
C ILE A 359 0.71 6.76 -0.13
N ASN A 360 1.50 7.43 0.71
CA ASN A 360 1.14 7.60 2.12
C ASN A 360 0.14 8.74 2.36
N ILE A 361 -0.73 8.53 3.34
CA ILE A 361 -1.76 9.48 3.78
C ILE A 361 -1.39 10.02 5.17
N SER A 362 -0.98 11.29 5.26
CA SER A 362 -0.46 11.88 6.50
C SER A 362 -1.53 12.46 7.45
N VAL A 363 -2.80 12.41 7.06
CA VAL A 363 -3.93 12.95 7.85
C VAL A 363 -4.60 11.89 8.75
N THR A 364 -3.91 10.79 9.06
CA THR A 364 -4.46 9.67 9.83
C THR A 364 -3.97 9.70 11.28
N GLY A 365 -4.89 9.59 12.24
CA GLY A 365 -4.53 9.58 13.67
C GLY A 365 -4.52 8.16 14.22
N THR A 366 -3.55 7.38 13.74
CA THR A 366 -3.34 5.98 14.10
C THR A 366 -1.89 5.79 14.57
N ASN A 367 -1.52 4.58 14.99
CA ASN A 367 -0.15 4.28 15.46
C ASN A 367 0.78 3.81 14.32
N ARG A 368 0.27 3.69 13.09
CA ARG A 368 0.96 3.14 11.91
C ARG A 368 0.81 4.09 10.75
N VAL A 369 1.77 4.09 9.83
CA VAL A 369 1.62 4.82 8.58
C VAL A 369 0.59 4.09 7.72
N HIS A 370 -0.29 4.83 7.04
CA HIS A 370 -1.25 4.30 6.10
C HIS A 370 -0.95 4.79 4.70
N GLY A 371 -1.25 3.98 3.69
CA GLY A 371 -1.18 4.43 2.32
C GLY A 371 -1.94 3.56 1.34
N THR A 372 -2.25 4.14 0.19
CA THR A 372 -2.89 3.46 -0.92
C THR A 372 -1.87 2.60 -1.63
N PRO A 373 -2.06 1.26 -1.65
CA PRO A 373 -1.07 0.37 -2.22
C PRO A 373 -0.98 0.49 -3.74
N GLY A 374 0.22 0.30 -4.28
CA GLY A 374 0.49 0.42 -5.70
C GLY A 374 -0.34 -0.48 -6.60
N TRP A 375 -0.69 -1.69 -6.15
CA TRP A 375 -1.57 -2.57 -6.93
C TRP A 375 -3.01 -2.05 -7.03
N ILE A 376 -3.45 -1.15 -6.14
CA ILE A 376 -4.76 -0.49 -6.30
C ILE A 376 -4.64 0.62 -7.32
N VAL A 377 -3.58 1.43 -7.21
CA VAL A 377 -3.24 2.49 -8.17
C VAL A 377 -3.14 1.94 -9.59
N ASP A 378 -2.51 0.77 -9.76
CA ASP A 378 -2.44 0.09 -11.05
C ASP A 378 -3.83 -0.38 -11.52
N ASN A 379 -4.62 -1.02 -10.66
CA ASN A 379 -5.91 -1.57 -11.07
C ASN A 379 -7.03 -0.53 -11.34
N SER A 380 -6.95 0.68 -10.78
CA SER A 380 -7.99 1.69 -10.98
C SER A 380 -7.90 2.33 -12.37
N GLU A 381 -6.68 2.46 -12.90
CA GLU A 381 -6.44 3.25 -14.11
C GLU A 381 -5.30 2.70 -15.01
N ASP A 382 -4.85 1.47 -14.77
CA ASP A 382 -3.70 0.79 -15.42
C ASP A 382 -2.37 1.56 -15.26
N TYR A 383 -2.08 2.05 -14.05
CA TYR A 383 -0.86 2.81 -13.74
C TYR A 383 0.30 1.96 -13.25
N GLN A 384 1.47 2.20 -13.84
CA GLN A 384 2.69 1.51 -13.45
C GLN A 384 3.79 2.50 -13.08
N TRP A 385 4.43 2.30 -11.93
CA TRP A 385 5.74 2.89 -11.67
C TRP A 385 6.73 2.25 -12.63
N SER A 386 7.33 3.05 -13.51
CA SER A 386 8.14 2.56 -14.62
C SER A 386 9.62 2.88 -14.44
N SER A 387 10.47 2.00 -14.97
CA SER A 387 11.93 2.19 -15.09
C SER A 387 12.32 3.18 -16.18
#